data_AF-S9QUD8-F1
#
_entry.id   AF-S9QUD8-F1
#
_cell.length_a   1.000
_cell.length_b   1.000
_cell.length_c   1.000
_cell.angle_alpha   90.00
_cell.angle_beta   90.00
_cell.angle_gamma   90.00
#
_symmetry.space_group_name_H-M   'P 1'
#
loop_
_entity.id
_entity.type
_entity.pdbx_description
1 polymer ?
#
loop_
_entity_poly.entity_id
_entity_poly.type
_entity_poly.pdbx_seq_one_letter_code
_entity_poly.pdbx_strand_id
1 'polypeptide(L)'
;MTPSDLYRQRLDRGRLTPDPAQQAVLPILDRLAATLLDPPRKGLLRRPQRVKGLYLWGSVGTGKSMLMDLLLEALGVRIPVRREHFHAFMQWVQAALGRARKAGRRTPSCLWPTRSRPRLASLRSTRCRSRTSPTR
;
A
#
# COMPACT_ATOMS: atom_id res chain seq x y z
N MET A 1 13.96 -16.13 0.22
CA MET A 1 14.21 -16.10 -1.24
C MET A 1 13.77 -14.74 -1.75
N THR A 2 14.53 -14.14 -2.66
CA THR A 2 14.16 -12.86 -3.29
C THR A 2 13.20 -13.10 -4.47
N PRO A 3 12.47 -12.07 -4.94
CA PRO A 3 11.74 -12.14 -6.21
C PRO A 3 12.61 -12.64 -7.38
N SER A 4 13.86 -12.19 -7.49
CA SER A 4 14.81 -12.69 -8.50
C SER A 4 15.10 -14.19 -8.38
N ASP A 5 15.26 -14.71 -7.16
CA ASP A 5 15.50 -16.14 -6.93
C ASP A 5 14.29 -16.98 -7.34
N LEU A 6 13.09 -16.52 -7.00
CA LEU A 6 11.83 -17.17 -7.36
C LEU A 6 11.56 -17.15 -8.87
N TYR A 7 12.01 -16.09 -9.57
CA TYR A 7 11.96 -16.01 -11.03
C TYR A 7 12.91 -17.03 -11.67
N ARG A 8 14.18 -17.07 -11.23
CA ARG A 8 15.17 -18.05 -11.70
C ARG A 8 14.68 -19.49 -11.49
N GLN A 9 14.15 -19.80 -10.31
CA GLN A 9 13.58 -21.12 -10.04
C GLN A 9 12.44 -21.50 -11.01
N ARG A 10 11.63 -20.54 -11.44
CA ARG A 10 10.54 -20.80 -12.41
C ARG A 10 11.07 -20.99 -13.83
N LEU A 11 12.15 -20.32 -14.22
CA LEU A 11 12.87 -20.58 -15.47
C LEU A 11 13.45 -22.00 -15.48
N ASP A 12 14.16 -22.38 -14.41
CA ASP A 12 14.81 -23.70 -14.29
C ASP A 12 13.79 -24.85 -14.35
N ARG A 13 12.57 -24.60 -13.86
CA ARG A 13 11.44 -25.55 -13.91
C ARG A 13 10.68 -25.55 -15.24
N GLY A 14 11.10 -24.76 -16.22
CA GLY A 14 10.43 -24.65 -17.53
C GLY A 14 9.04 -24.03 -17.47
N ARG A 15 8.70 -23.30 -16.40
CA ARG A 15 7.39 -22.65 -16.25
C ARG A 15 7.33 -21.25 -16.83
N LEU A 16 8.48 -20.67 -17.15
CA LEU A 16 8.61 -19.35 -17.75
C LEU A 16 9.61 -19.37 -18.89
N THR A 17 9.36 -18.53 -19.88
CA THR A 17 10.33 -18.18 -20.91
C THR A 17 11.06 -16.90 -20.48
N PRO A 18 12.39 -16.81 -20.64
CA PRO A 18 13.12 -15.60 -20.29
C PRO A 18 12.63 -14.39 -21.10
N ASP A 19 12.27 -13.32 -20.40
CA ASP A 19 11.83 -12.05 -20.97
C ASP A 19 12.71 -10.90 -20.43
N PRO A 20 13.46 -10.19 -21.29
CA PRO A 20 14.32 -9.08 -20.90
C PRO A 20 13.59 -7.97 -20.14
N ALA A 21 12.33 -7.68 -20.50
CA ALA A 21 11.54 -6.63 -19.86
C ALA A 21 11.16 -7.02 -18.43
N GLN A 22 10.86 -8.30 -18.19
CA GLN A 22 10.61 -8.81 -16.85
C GLN A 22 11.89 -8.80 -16.00
N GLN A 23 13.01 -9.25 -16.58
CA GLN A 23 14.30 -9.30 -15.89
C GLN A 23 14.78 -7.92 -15.43
N ALA A 24 14.56 -6.88 -16.23
CA ALA A 24 14.91 -5.50 -15.88
C ALA A 24 14.18 -4.99 -14.61
N VAL A 25 13.01 -5.54 -14.28
CA VAL A 25 12.20 -5.13 -13.14
C VAL A 25 12.59 -5.87 -11.85
N LEU A 26 13.20 -7.06 -11.95
CA LEU A 26 13.51 -7.92 -10.80
C LEU A 26 14.36 -7.24 -9.72
N PRO A 27 15.44 -6.48 -10.05
CA PRO A 27 16.24 -5.80 -9.04
C PRO A 27 15.45 -4.73 -8.26
N ILE A 28 14.44 -4.12 -8.90
CA ILE A 28 13.56 -3.14 -8.27
C ILE A 28 12.62 -3.84 -7.28
N LEU A 29 12.08 -5.01 -7.68
CA LEU A 29 11.25 -5.84 -6.81
C LEU A 29 12.04 -6.37 -5.60
N ASP A 30 13.29 -6.79 -5.79
CA ASP A 30 14.16 -7.25 -4.71
C ASP A 30 14.39 -6.15 -3.67
N ARG A 31 14.71 -4.93 -4.13
CA ARG A 31 14.88 -3.76 -3.25
C ARG A 31 13.59 -3.42 -2.52
N LEU A 32 12.45 -3.46 -3.21
CA LEU A 32 11.15 -3.21 -2.61
C LEU A 32 10.83 -4.27 -1.54
N ALA A 33 11.05 -5.55 -1.82
CA ALA A 33 10.84 -6.64 -0.87
C ALA A 33 11.70 -6.46 0.38
N ALA A 34 12.99 -6.17 0.21
CA ALA A 34 13.91 -5.89 1.32
C ALA A 34 13.44 -4.69 2.16
N THR A 35 13.05 -3.59 1.50
CA THR A 35 12.57 -2.38 2.19
C THR A 35 11.25 -2.59 2.93
N LEU A 36 10.39 -3.47 2.44
CA LEU A 36 9.13 -3.81 3.10
C LEU A 36 9.33 -4.74 4.30
N LEU A 37 10.31 -5.65 4.23
CA LEU A 37 10.64 -6.58 5.30
C LEU A 37 11.44 -5.92 6.43
N ASP A 38 12.40 -5.04 6.09
CA ASP A 38 13.18 -4.26 7.04
C ASP A 38 13.13 -2.77 6.67
N PRO A 39 12.06 -2.05 7.07
CA PRO A 39 11.93 -0.64 6.76
C PRO A 39 13.01 0.18 7.48
N PRO A 40 13.60 1.19 6.83
CA PRO A 40 14.69 1.98 7.41
C PRO A 40 14.26 2.59 8.75
N ARG A 41 15.05 2.31 9.80
CA ARG A 41 14.76 2.73 11.17
C ARG A 41 14.82 4.25 11.31
N LYS A 42 14.03 4.80 12.23
CA LYS A 42 14.05 6.23 12.60
C LYS A 42 15.42 6.60 13.16
N GLY A 43 16.03 7.67 12.66
CA GLY A 43 16.98 8.46 13.45
C GLY A 43 16.22 9.45 14.34
N LEU A 44 16.78 9.81 15.50
CA LEU A 44 16.12 10.71 16.48
C LEU A 44 15.65 12.06 15.89
N LEU A 45 16.25 12.50 14.78
CA LEU A 45 15.97 13.80 14.15
C LEU A 45 15.27 13.69 12.78
N ARG A 46 15.05 12.47 12.26
CA ARG A 46 14.60 12.30 10.86
C ARG A 46 13.22 11.68 10.78
N ARG A 47 12.31 12.36 10.06
CA ARG A 47 10.95 11.87 9.80
C ARG A 47 11.04 10.52 9.05
N PRO A 48 10.20 9.53 9.40
CA PRO A 48 10.22 8.22 8.78
C PRO A 48 9.98 8.35 7.27
N GLN A 49 10.93 7.86 6.47
CA GLN A 49 10.82 7.85 5.02
C GLN A 49 9.80 6.78 4.64
N ARG A 50 8.69 7.19 4.02
CA ARG A 50 7.68 6.24 3.54
C ARG A 50 8.29 5.40 2.42
N VAL A 51 8.07 4.08 2.50
CA VAL A 51 8.43 3.16 1.42
C VAL A 51 7.67 3.60 0.16
N LYS A 52 8.40 3.86 -0.93
CA LYS A 52 7.78 4.18 -2.22
C LYS A 52 7.24 2.90 -2.84
N GLY A 53 6.03 2.94 -3.38
CA GLY A 53 5.45 1.84 -4.13
C GLY A 53 6.03 1.74 -5.54
N LEU A 54 5.78 0.61 -6.20
CA LEU A 54 6.11 0.36 -7.59
C LEU A 54 4.83 0.30 -8.43
N TYR A 55 4.83 1.01 -9.55
CA TYR A 55 3.74 0.96 -10.54
C TYR A 55 4.26 0.24 -11.78
N LEU A 56 3.67 -0.91 -12.12
CA LEU A 56 4.01 -1.67 -13.33
C LEU A 56 2.96 -1.43 -14.41
N TRP A 57 3.41 -1.02 -15.59
CA TRP A 57 2.57 -0.84 -16.79
C TRP A 57 3.18 -1.60 -17.98
N GLY A 58 2.34 -1.92 -18.97
CA GLY A 58 2.74 -2.66 -20.17
C GLY A 58 1.57 -3.39 -20.80
N SER A 59 1.79 -4.01 -21.97
CA SER A 59 0.78 -4.73 -22.75
C SER A 59 0.09 -5.86 -21.97
N VAL A 60 -1.11 -6.25 -22.39
CA VAL A 60 -1.81 -7.42 -21.82
C VAL A 60 -0.98 -8.67 -22.10
N GLY A 61 -0.89 -9.59 -21.12
CA GLY A 61 -0.13 -10.83 -21.27
C GLY A 61 1.37 -10.76 -20.91
N THR A 62 1.96 -9.59 -20.67
CA THR A 62 3.40 -9.45 -20.31
C THR A 62 3.78 -9.99 -18.92
N GLY A 63 2.89 -10.71 -18.23
CA GLY A 63 3.21 -11.34 -16.93
C GLY A 63 3.28 -10.39 -15.73
N LYS A 64 2.71 -9.17 -15.81
CA LYS A 64 2.70 -8.20 -14.68
C LYS A 64 2.12 -8.78 -13.39
N SER A 65 1.04 -9.55 -13.49
CA SER A 65 0.43 -10.22 -12.33
C SER A 65 1.36 -11.26 -11.73
N MET A 66 2.07 -12.03 -12.57
CA MET A 66 3.06 -13.01 -12.12
C MET A 66 4.23 -12.35 -11.39
N LEU A 67 4.72 -11.20 -11.87
CA LEU A 67 5.74 -10.40 -11.15
C LEU A 67 5.24 -9.94 -9.78
N MET A 68 3.96 -9.59 -9.66
CA MET A 68 3.36 -9.27 -8.37
C MET A 68 3.24 -10.51 -7.47
N ASP A 69 2.90 -11.67 -8.01
CA ASP A 69 2.85 -12.93 -7.26
C ASP A 69 4.24 -13.31 -6.71
N LEU A 70 5.31 -13.13 -7.50
CA LEU A 70 6.69 -13.32 -7.06
C LEU A 70 7.05 -12.44 -5.86
N LEU A 71 6.67 -11.17 -5.91
CA LEU A 71 6.89 -10.24 -4.80
C LEU A 71 6.16 -10.71 -3.55
N LEU A 72 4.90 -11.12 -3.68
CA LEU A 72 4.08 -11.58 -2.56
C LEU A 72 4.61 -12.88 -1.94
N GLU A 73 5.06 -13.81 -2.78
CA GLU A 73 5.70 -15.04 -2.34
C GLU A 73 7.01 -14.74 -1.58
N ALA A 74 7.83 -13.79 -2.05
CA ALA A 74 9.05 -13.38 -1.37
C ALA A 74 8.79 -12.69 0.00
N LEU A 75 7.69 -11.94 0.14
CA LEU A 75 7.29 -11.32 1.40
C LEU A 75 6.73 -12.34 2.41
N GLY A 76 6.17 -13.45 1.93
CA GLY A 76 5.52 -14.47 2.74
C GLY A 76 4.34 -13.93 3.56
N VAL A 77 3.99 -14.61 4.65
CA VAL A 77 2.86 -14.24 5.54
C VAL A 77 3.21 -13.07 6.49
N ARG A 78 4.37 -12.42 6.31
CA ARG A 78 4.87 -11.39 7.24
C ARG A 78 4.13 -10.06 7.11
N ILE A 79 3.54 -9.78 5.95
CA ILE A 79 2.90 -8.51 5.64
C ILE A 79 1.46 -8.77 5.17
N PRO A 80 0.45 -8.07 5.71
CA PRO A 80 -0.91 -8.18 5.22
C PRO A 80 -1.03 -7.58 3.82
N VAL A 81 -1.60 -8.34 2.89
CA VAL A 81 -1.72 -7.97 1.47
C VAL A 81 -3.19 -7.91 1.10
N ARG A 82 -3.58 -6.83 0.40
CA ARG A 82 -4.90 -6.69 -0.22
C ARG A 82 -4.72 -6.56 -1.72
N ARG A 83 -5.38 -7.43 -2.48
CA ARG A 83 -5.51 -7.32 -3.94
C ARG A 83 -6.82 -6.62 -4.25
N GLU A 84 -6.77 -5.60 -5.10
CA GLU A 84 -7.94 -4.84 -5.52
C GLU A 84 -7.90 -4.69 -7.04
N HIS A 85 -9.03 -4.90 -7.70
CA HIS A 85 -9.13 -4.61 -9.13
C HIS A 85 -9.09 -3.09 -9.33
N PHE A 86 -8.31 -2.65 -10.32
CA PHE A 86 -8.07 -1.23 -10.54
C PHE A 86 -9.36 -0.40 -10.64
N HIS A 87 -10.39 -0.91 -11.34
CA HIS A 87 -11.64 -0.21 -11.51
C HIS A 87 -12.39 0.00 -10.17
N ALA A 88 -12.52 -1.04 -9.36
CA ALA A 88 -13.13 -0.96 -8.03
C ALA A 88 -12.32 -0.03 -7.10
N PHE A 89 -10.99 -0.11 -7.17
CA PHE A 89 -10.11 0.80 -6.45
C PHE A 89 -10.37 2.26 -6.81
N MET A 90 -10.45 2.59 -8.11
CA MET A 90 -10.64 3.98 -8.56
C MET A 90 -12.02 4.53 -8.19
N GLN A 91 -13.08 3.72 -8.29
CA GLN A 91 -14.40 4.09 -7.81
C GLN A 91 -14.37 4.42 -6.31
N TRP A 92 -13.69 3.58 -5.52
CA TRP A 92 -13.54 3.81 -4.08
C TRP A 92 -12.77 5.11 -3.78
N VAL A 93 -11.66 5.37 -4.48
CA VAL A 93 -10.88 6.61 -4.34
C VAL A 93 -11.73 7.84 -4.66
N GLN A 94 -12.46 7.82 -5.76
CA GLN A 94 -13.34 8.93 -6.18
C GLN A 94 -14.45 9.19 -5.15
N ALA A 95 -15.11 8.14 -4.66
CA ALA A 95 -16.13 8.26 -3.62
C ALA A 95 -15.56 8.83 -2.32
N ALA A 96 -14.35 8.39 -1.92
CA ALA A 96 -13.68 8.90 -0.73
C ALA A 96 -13.26 10.37 -0.87
N LEU A 97 -12.78 10.79 -2.04
CA LEU A 97 -12.50 12.20 -2.36
C LEU A 97 -13.77 13.05 -2.33
N GLY A 98 -14.87 12.55 -2.88
CA GLY A 98 -16.17 13.22 -2.85
C GLY A 98 -16.65 13.49 -1.42
N ARG A 99 -16.57 12.48 -0.54
CA ARG A 99 -16.90 12.63 0.89
C ARG A 99 -16.00 13.65 1.59
N ALA A 100 -14.70 13.64 1.30
CA ALA A 100 -13.75 14.58 1.90
C ALA A 100 -14.02 16.03 1.51
N ARG A 101 -14.35 16.28 0.24
CA ARG A 101 -14.73 17.61 -0.27
C ARG A 101 -15.99 18.14 0.40
N LYS A 102 -17.04 17.31 0.54
CA LYS A 102 -18.27 17.66 1.26
C LYS A 102 -18.02 18.02 2.72
N ALA A 103 -17.03 17.38 3.35
CA ALA A 103 -16.61 17.66 4.72
C ALA A 103 -15.62 18.85 4.85
N GLY A 104 -15.37 19.63 3.79
CA GLY A 104 -14.49 20.79 3.80
C GLY A 104 -12.99 20.47 3.92
N ARG A 105 -12.56 19.22 3.74
CA ARG A 105 -11.14 18.82 3.85
C ARG A 105 -10.46 18.92 2.48
N ARG A 106 -9.40 19.73 2.38
CA ARG A 106 -8.62 19.94 1.14
C ARG A 106 -7.82 18.72 0.69
N THR A 107 -7.41 17.83 1.61
CA THR A 107 -6.64 16.63 1.28
C THR A 107 -7.05 15.48 2.22
N PRO A 108 -7.61 14.38 1.71
CA PRO A 108 -7.89 13.23 2.56
C PRO A 108 -6.60 12.50 2.88
N SER A 109 -6.00 12.83 4.02
CA SER A 109 -5.01 11.96 4.68
C SER A 109 -5.57 10.57 4.99
N CYS A 110 -6.91 10.40 4.91
CA CYS A 110 -7.68 9.19 5.17
C CYS A 110 -7.79 8.21 3.98
N LEU A 111 -7.24 8.51 2.80
CA LEU A 111 -7.25 7.56 1.65
C LEU A 111 -6.34 6.34 1.85
N TRP A 112 -5.54 6.32 2.92
CA TRP A 112 -4.81 5.14 3.34
C TRP A 112 -5.07 4.91 4.83
N PRO A 113 -5.31 3.66 5.28
CA PRO A 113 -5.33 3.38 6.69
C PRO A 113 -3.90 3.59 7.21
N THR A 114 -3.69 4.71 7.89
CA THR A 114 -2.48 4.99 8.65
C THR A 114 -2.39 3.89 9.71
N ARG A 115 -1.56 2.86 9.51
CA ARG A 115 -1.24 1.93 10.58
C ARG A 115 -0.61 2.76 11.71
N SER A 116 -1.24 2.68 12.88
CA SER A 116 -0.83 3.21 14.19
C SER A 116 -0.64 4.73 14.35
N ARG A 117 -1.70 5.40 14.80
CA ARG A 117 -1.59 6.19 16.03
C ARG A 117 -2.22 5.37 17.15
N PRO A 118 -1.50 4.97 18.21
CA PRO A 118 -2.19 4.56 19.42
C PRO A 118 -2.99 5.77 19.87
N ARG A 119 -4.33 5.67 19.86
CA ARG A 119 -5.14 6.58 20.66
C ARG A 119 -4.79 6.23 22.10
N LEU A 120 -3.83 6.96 22.67
CA LEU A 120 -3.74 7.05 24.12
C LEU A 120 -5.12 7.53 24.57
N ALA A 121 -5.79 6.63 25.28
CA ALA A 121 -6.94 6.96 26.06
C ALA A 121 -6.55 8.10 27.00
N SER A 122 -7.16 9.26 26.81
CA SER A 122 -7.47 10.13 27.95
C SER A 122 -8.99 10.23 27.99
N LEU A 123 -9.57 9.35 28.80
CA LEU A 123 -10.79 9.63 29.53
C LEU A 123 -10.71 11.05 30.08
N ARG A 124 -11.66 11.91 29.70
CA ARG A 124 -12.46 12.70 30.64
C ARG A 124 -13.57 13.43 29.87
N SER A 125 -14.77 13.29 30.43
CA SER A 125 -15.95 14.17 30.39
C SER A 125 -15.86 15.42 29.50
N THR A 126 -16.91 15.85 28.82
CA THR A 126 -18.19 16.17 29.46
C THR A 126 -19.29 16.32 28.39
N ARG A 127 -20.41 15.66 28.66
CA ARG A 127 -21.78 15.93 28.21
C ARG A 127 -21.98 17.37 27.69
N CYS A 128 -22.07 17.56 26.37
CA CYS A 128 -22.53 18.83 25.79
C CYS A 128 -24.05 18.76 25.60
N ARG A 129 -24.77 19.33 26.56
CA ARG A 129 -26.22 19.54 26.57
C ARG A 129 -26.42 21.03 26.25
N SER A 130 -26.97 21.36 25.09
CA SER A 130 -27.52 22.69 24.79
C SER A 130 -28.93 22.43 24.25
N ARG A 131 -30.02 22.57 25.02
CA ARG A 131 -30.60 23.82 25.55
C ARG A 131 -30.43 24.99 24.58
N THR A 132 -31.42 25.13 23.70
CA THR A 132 -31.90 26.42 23.22
C THR A 132 -33.43 26.37 23.18
N SER A 133 -34.03 27.20 24.03
CA SER A 133 -35.41 27.72 24.01
C SER A 133 -35.25 29.20 24.41
N PRO A 134 -36.25 30.10 24.26
CA PRO A 134 -37.42 30.16 23.38
C PRO A 134 -37.46 31.54 22.63
N THR A 135 -38.65 32.01 22.24
CA THR A 135 -39.05 33.28 21.57
C THR A 135 -39.05 33.24 20.03
N ARG A 136 -40.14 33.57 19.33
CA ARG A 136 -41.35 34.35 19.67
C ARG A 136 -42.54 33.84 18.86
#